data_AF-A0A9E4GSF7-F1
#
_entry.id   AF-A0A9E4GSF7-F1
#
_cell.length_a   1.000
_cell.length_b   1.000
_cell.length_c   1.000
_cell.angle_alpha   90.00
_cell.angle_beta   90.00
_cell.angle_gamma   90.00
#
_symmetry.space_group_name_H-M   'P 1'
#
loop_
_entity.id
_entity.type
_entity.pdbx_description
1 polymer ?
#
loop_
_entity_poly.entity_id
_entity_poly.type
_entity_poly.pdbx_seq_one_letter_code
_entity_poly.pdbx_strand_id
1 'polypeptide(L)'
;MASNFAATPDAMIEFLRLGKARLRALFLLVVLTGLASLMLNALDARAYPWTTSLQTLLALSVPVGAVAIFASALDPSTRWRPIVILLPVTLVLLLALVVEASLRLPLAGVALGWALAGWFLFRPRQARQVQEAIRALRRGRHGEALTAMDELIALEPDVAAHYRLRAEILRLDGNLSAASRDYRSMTRLNSGDASAWNGLAEVLLQADRHQEALEAARRAASLAPGDWVASYNQGMIEDRLGLARPALEHVGDALAADVPDARHRLLLQLYLARARMRLGDRAGAEEALQHLRRERKGLEEWQQLLAHEQAAPLRKVLESDIQIASSLMKEDAALDNLN
;
A
#
# COMPACT_ATOMS: atom_id res chain seq x y z
N MET A 1 -15.04 -10.18 5.91
CA MET A 1 -13.74 -10.84 6.22
C MET A 1 -12.64 -9.81 6.02
N ALA A 2 -12.00 -9.23 7.04
CA ALA A 2 -11.37 -9.85 8.20
C ALA A 2 -10.19 -10.78 7.84
N SER A 3 -9.25 -10.25 7.07
CA SER A 3 -7.83 -10.53 7.22
C SER A 3 -7.08 -9.20 6.99
N ASN A 4 -6.22 -8.84 7.94
CA ASN A 4 -5.38 -7.61 8.01
C ASN A 4 -6.00 -6.30 8.52
N PHE A 5 -6.86 -6.35 9.54
CA PHE A 5 -7.03 -5.23 10.49
C PHE A 5 -6.78 -5.68 11.93
N ALA A 6 -5.75 -6.48 12.14
CA ALA A 6 -5.06 -6.44 13.42
C ALA A 6 -4.18 -5.19 13.38
N ALA A 7 -4.52 -4.20 14.19
CA ALA A 7 -3.51 -3.25 14.67
C ALA A 7 -2.54 -4.08 15.52
N THR A 8 -1.64 -4.80 14.87
CA THR A 8 -0.57 -5.49 15.56
C THR A 8 0.45 -4.46 16.04
N PRO A 9 1.23 -4.79 17.07
CA PRO A 9 2.47 -4.07 17.38
C PRO A 9 3.43 -3.97 16.17
N ASP A 10 3.13 -4.65 15.05
CA ASP A 10 3.95 -4.60 13.84
C ASP A 10 3.96 -3.25 13.15
N ALA A 11 2.99 -2.35 13.35
CA ALA A 11 3.15 -0.98 12.81
C ALA A 11 4.36 -0.26 13.43
N MET A 12 4.73 -0.61 14.67
CA MET A 12 5.93 -0.11 15.35
C MET A 12 7.21 -0.88 14.92
N ILE A 13 7.06 -2.13 14.45
CA ILE A 13 8.16 -2.97 13.93
C ILE A 13 8.42 -2.70 12.44
N GLU A 14 7.39 -2.33 11.67
CA GLU A 14 7.44 -1.89 10.28
C GLU A 14 7.96 -0.45 10.20
N PHE A 15 7.64 0.39 11.19
CA PHE A 15 8.30 1.68 11.47
C PHE A 15 9.81 1.54 11.75
N LEU A 16 10.27 0.36 12.16
CA LEU A 16 11.68 0.01 12.36
C LEU A 16 12.31 -0.79 11.22
N ARG A 17 11.54 -1.26 10.23
CA ARG A 17 12.06 -1.87 9.00
C ARG A 17 12.46 -0.78 8.01
N LEU A 18 13.52 -0.05 8.33
CA LEU A 18 14.33 0.63 7.32
C LEU A 18 14.66 -0.41 6.24
N GLY A 19 14.12 -0.25 5.03
CA GLY A 19 14.42 -1.14 3.90
C GLY A 19 15.94 -1.34 3.76
N LYS A 20 16.38 -2.51 3.27
CA LYS A 20 17.81 -2.93 3.26
C LYS A 20 18.78 -1.82 2.79
N ALA A 21 18.37 -0.99 1.82
CA ALA A 21 19.16 0.14 1.32
C ALA A 21 19.36 1.26 2.37
N ARG A 22 18.34 1.60 3.16
CA ARG A 22 18.39 2.68 4.16
C ARG A 22 19.13 2.24 5.43
N LEU A 23 19.00 0.98 5.82
CA LEU A 23 19.81 0.40 6.88
C LEU A 23 21.31 0.42 6.52
N ARG A 24 21.64 0.09 5.26
CA ARG A 24 23.01 0.22 4.72
C ARG A 24 23.48 1.68 4.72
N ALA A 25 22.64 2.63 4.34
CA ALA A 25 22.99 4.05 4.36
C ALA A 25 23.26 4.57 5.79
N LEU A 26 22.44 4.18 6.77
CA LEU A 26 22.64 4.54 8.18
C LEU A 26 23.93 3.91 8.75
N PHE A 27 24.18 2.64 8.42
CA PHE A 27 25.41 1.96 8.79
C PHE A 27 26.65 2.64 8.18
N LEU A 28 26.61 2.95 6.87
CA LEU A 28 27.71 3.63 6.19
C LEU A 28 27.96 5.03 6.76
N LEU A 29 26.91 5.77 7.11
CA LEU A 29 27.04 7.09 7.74
C LEU A 29 27.82 6.99 9.06
N VAL A 30 27.48 6.05 9.93
CA VAL A 30 28.18 5.85 11.23
C VAL A 30 29.61 5.36 11.02
N VAL A 31 29.83 4.39 10.12
CA VAL A 31 31.16 3.82 9.88
C VAL A 31 32.12 4.85 9.26
N LEU A 32 31.68 5.60 8.25
CA LEU A 32 32.52 6.60 7.58
C LEU A 32 32.88 7.77 8.50
N THR A 33 31.91 8.27 9.26
CA THR A 33 32.16 9.36 10.22
C THR A 33 33.04 8.90 11.39
N GLY A 34 32.86 7.66 11.86
CA GLY A 34 33.69 7.03 12.88
C GLY A 34 35.13 6.80 12.42
N LEU A 35 35.33 6.26 11.21
CA LEU A 35 36.67 6.07 10.63
C LEU A 35 37.39 7.40 10.42
N ALA A 36 36.71 8.41 9.88
CA ALA A 36 37.28 9.74 9.73
C ALA A 36 37.68 10.35 11.09
N SER A 37 36.85 10.18 12.11
CA SER A 37 37.17 10.62 13.48
C SER A 37 38.40 9.91 14.06
N LEU A 38 38.52 8.59 13.84
CA LEU A 38 39.68 7.80 14.24
C LEU A 38 40.96 8.21 13.50
N MET A 39 40.88 8.55 12.21
CA MET A 39 42.05 9.05 11.46
C MET A 39 42.52 10.40 12.00
N LEU A 40 41.60 11.25 12.47
CA LEU A 40 41.96 12.53 13.09
C LEU A 40 42.67 12.34 14.45
N ASN A 41 42.46 11.23 15.16
CA ASN A 41 43.20 10.93 16.39
C ASN A 41 44.68 10.60 16.15
N ALA A 42 45.06 10.21 14.92
CA ALA A 42 46.46 9.98 14.56
C ALA A 42 47.25 11.28 14.39
N LEU A 43 46.56 12.43 14.32
CA LEU A 43 47.16 13.76 14.25
C LEU A 43 47.30 14.34 15.66
N ASP A 44 48.47 14.92 15.97
CA ASP A 44 48.67 15.59 17.26
C ASP A 44 47.75 16.82 17.35
N ALA A 45 46.78 16.76 18.26
CA ALA A 45 45.82 17.83 18.50
C ALA A 45 46.48 19.14 18.96
N ARG A 46 47.70 19.10 19.52
CA ARG A 46 48.45 20.31 19.89
C ARG A 46 49.06 21.01 18.67
N ALA A 47 49.46 20.24 17.65
CA ALA A 47 50.00 20.76 16.40
C ALA A 47 48.88 21.22 15.44
N TYR A 48 47.71 20.57 15.51
CA TYR A 48 46.57 20.84 14.62
C TYR A 48 45.27 21.01 15.41
N PRO A 49 45.00 22.20 15.99
CA PRO A 49 43.83 22.42 16.86
C PRO A 49 42.47 22.24 16.17
N TRP A 50 42.43 22.33 14.84
CA TRP A 50 41.21 22.18 14.03
C TRP A 50 40.67 20.74 14.02
N THR A 51 41.48 19.74 14.38
CA THR A 51 41.08 18.32 14.38
C THR A 51 39.94 18.07 15.35
N THR A 52 39.98 18.68 16.54
CA THR A 52 38.92 18.60 17.56
C THR A 52 37.60 19.21 17.06
N SER A 53 37.68 20.34 16.35
CA SER A 53 36.50 20.98 15.76
C SER A 53 35.90 20.11 14.66
N LEU A 54 36.74 19.49 13.82
CA LEU A 54 36.30 18.60 12.74
C LEU A 54 35.69 17.30 13.27
N GLN A 55 36.27 16.71 14.32
CA GLN A 55 35.69 15.54 15.01
C GLN A 55 34.32 15.85 15.62
N THR A 56 34.17 17.04 16.19
CA THR A 56 32.88 17.52 16.70
C THR A 56 31.87 17.62 15.55
N LEU A 57 32.24 18.25 14.43
CA LEU A 57 31.35 18.35 13.26
C LEU A 57 30.97 16.98 12.69
N LEU A 58 31.90 16.03 12.62
CA LEU A 58 31.63 14.65 12.21
C LEU A 58 30.63 13.97 13.14
N ALA A 59 30.80 14.10 14.46
CA ALA A 59 29.87 13.55 15.43
C ALA A 59 28.47 14.17 15.33
N LEU A 60 28.38 15.48 15.08
CA LEU A 60 27.10 16.17 14.92
C LEU A 60 26.39 15.81 13.60
N SER A 61 27.13 15.40 12.57
CA SER A 61 26.56 15.01 11.27
C SER A 61 25.76 13.69 11.32
N VAL A 62 26.10 12.78 12.24
CA VAL A 62 25.44 11.47 12.38
C VAL A 62 23.96 11.57 12.71
N PRO A 63 23.53 12.27 13.77
CA PRO A 63 22.10 12.38 14.10
C PRO A 63 21.32 13.17 13.04
N VAL A 64 21.92 14.20 12.41
CA VAL A 64 21.29 14.94 11.30
C VAL A 64 21.07 14.04 10.08
N GLY A 65 22.10 13.28 9.68
CA GLY A 65 22.02 12.33 8.58
C GLY A 65 21.05 11.18 8.87
N ALA A 66 20.99 10.70 10.11
CA ALA A 66 20.02 9.70 10.53
C ALA A 66 18.58 10.22 10.36
N VAL A 67 18.28 11.44 10.82
CA VAL A 67 16.95 12.05 10.64
C VAL A 67 16.60 12.21 9.15
N ALA A 68 17.56 12.62 8.30
CA ALA A 68 17.34 12.74 6.86
C ALA A 68 17.06 11.38 6.18
N ILE A 69 17.81 10.34 6.54
CA ILE A 69 17.62 8.96 6.01
C ILE A 69 16.27 8.40 6.48
N PHE A 70 15.89 8.61 7.74
CA PHE A 70 14.58 8.22 8.25
C PHE A 70 13.44 8.98 7.57
N ALA A 71 13.58 10.29 7.38
CA ALA A 71 12.58 11.09 6.67
C ALA A 71 12.40 10.67 5.20
N SER A 72 13.47 10.18 4.56
CA SER A 72 13.40 9.60 3.20
C SER A 72 12.63 8.28 3.12
N ALA A 73 12.28 7.69 4.27
CA ALA A 73 11.51 6.45 4.34
C ALA A 73 9.99 6.63 4.30
N LEU A 74 9.53 7.86 4.48
CA LEU A 74 8.12 8.20 4.61
C LEU A 74 7.59 8.73 3.28
N ASP A 75 6.29 8.51 3.05
CA ASP A 75 5.62 9.06 1.87
C ASP A 75 5.80 10.59 1.81
N PRO A 76 5.95 11.18 0.60
CA PRO A 76 6.18 12.61 0.44
C PRO A 76 5.14 13.51 1.13
N SER A 77 3.92 13.01 1.36
CA SER A 77 2.82 13.68 2.06
C SER A 77 2.91 13.59 3.59
N THR A 78 3.60 12.59 4.15
CA THR A 78 3.69 12.37 5.61
C THR A 78 5.06 12.73 6.19
N ARG A 79 6.08 12.89 5.34
CA ARG A 79 7.47 13.17 5.75
C ARG A 79 7.67 14.45 6.57
N TRP A 80 6.83 15.48 6.39
CA TRP A 80 7.06 16.79 7.02
C TRP A 80 6.83 16.77 8.53
N ARG A 81 5.88 15.96 9.02
CA ARG A 81 5.52 15.87 10.44
C ARG A 81 6.70 15.43 11.33
N PRO A 82 7.37 14.30 11.07
CA PRO A 82 8.53 13.91 11.86
C PRO A 82 9.73 14.83 11.64
N ILE A 83 9.87 15.48 10.47
CA ILE A 83 10.93 16.49 10.26
C ILE A 83 10.74 17.66 11.22
N VAL A 84 9.53 18.23 11.32
CA VAL A 84 9.22 19.37 12.19
C VAL A 84 9.37 19.03 13.68
N ILE A 85 9.17 17.77 14.06
CA ILE A 85 9.34 17.32 15.44
C ILE A 85 10.81 16.98 15.74
N LEU A 86 11.47 16.19 14.90
CA LEU A 86 12.79 15.62 15.17
C LEU A 86 13.94 16.59 14.85
N LEU A 87 13.82 17.42 13.82
CA LEU A 87 14.90 18.34 13.44
C LEU A 87 15.22 19.37 14.53
N PRO A 88 14.24 20.05 15.17
CA PRO A 88 14.54 21.00 16.24
C PRO A 88 15.04 20.29 17.52
N VAL A 89 14.48 19.12 17.85
CA VAL A 89 14.97 18.28 18.97
C VAL A 89 16.43 17.93 18.76
N THR A 90 16.77 17.46 17.56
CA THR A 90 18.14 17.11 17.22
C THR A 90 19.04 18.34 17.31
N LEU A 91 18.66 19.47 16.72
CA LEU A 91 19.46 20.70 16.77
C LEU A 91 19.72 21.20 18.20
N VAL A 92 18.71 21.14 19.07
CA VAL A 92 18.84 21.54 20.48
C VAL A 92 19.74 20.57 21.26
N LEU A 93 19.64 19.27 21.00
CA LEU A 93 20.54 18.28 21.60
C LEU A 93 21.98 18.45 21.12
N LEU A 94 22.20 18.80 19.85
CA LEU A 94 23.51 19.11 19.31
C LEU A 94 24.10 20.38 19.93
N LEU A 95 23.29 21.41 20.11
CA LEU A 95 23.69 22.64 20.80
C LEU A 95 24.11 22.34 22.25
N ALA A 96 23.39 21.45 22.95
CA ALA A 96 23.73 21.05 24.31
C ALA A 96 25.10 20.37 24.44
N LEU A 97 25.66 19.79 23.37
CA LEU A 97 26.99 19.19 23.38
C LEU A 97 28.11 20.24 23.34
N VAL A 98 27.85 21.42 22.78
CA VAL A 98 28.86 22.47 22.53
C VAL A 98 28.84 23.56 23.62
N VAL A 99 27.70 23.73 24.29
CA VAL A 99 27.50 24.79 25.30
C VAL A 99 28.00 24.35 26.69
N GLU A 100 28.26 25.34 27.56
CA GLU A 100 28.63 25.17 28.96
C GLU A 100 27.77 24.14 29.71
N ALA A 101 28.38 23.42 30.65
CA ALA A 101 27.76 22.32 31.38
C ALA A 101 26.48 22.74 32.14
N SER A 102 26.40 23.99 32.59
CA SER A 102 25.25 24.59 33.27
C SER A 102 23.99 24.66 32.40
N LEU A 103 24.15 24.81 31.08
CA LEU A 103 23.04 24.98 30.12
C LEU A 103 22.58 23.66 29.48
N ARG A 104 23.27 22.53 29.74
CA ARG A 104 22.92 21.22 29.18
C ARG A 104 21.56 20.72 29.65
N LEU A 105 21.27 20.81 30.95
CA LEU A 105 20.00 20.36 31.53
C LEU A 105 18.80 21.20 31.03
N PRO A 106 18.89 22.55 31.00
CA PRO A 106 17.87 23.39 30.37
C PRO A 106 17.60 23.06 28.90
N LEU A 107 18.65 22.88 28.09
CA LEU A 107 18.51 22.55 26.67
C LEU A 107 17.88 21.16 26.46
N ALA A 108 18.24 20.17 27.27
CA ALA A 108 17.58 18.86 27.26
C ALA A 108 16.08 18.99 27.61
N GLY A 109 15.73 19.87 28.56
CA GLY A 109 14.35 20.20 28.88
C GLY A 109 13.58 20.85 27.72
N VAL A 110 14.22 21.77 26.97
CA VAL A 110 13.65 22.38 25.77
C VAL A 110 13.45 21.34 24.66
N ALA A 111 14.43 20.47 24.43
CA ALA A 111 14.32 19.38 23.46
C ALA A 111 13.16 18.44 23.81
N LEU A 112 13.05 18.03 25.09
CA LEU A 112 11.95 17.20 25.56
C LEU A 112 10.59 17.94 25.45
N GLY A 113 10.55 19.21 25.82
CA GLY A 113 9.36 20.05 25.70
C GLY A 113 8.87 20.20 24.26
N TRP A 114 9.79 20.41 23.31
CA TRP A 114 9.46 20.45 21.88
C TRP A 114 9.00 19.10 21.35
N ALA A 115 9.65 18.01 21.77
CA ALA A 115 9.22 16.65 21.42
C ALA A 115 7.79 16.37 21.91
N LEU A 116 7.48 16.75 23.15
CA LEU A 116 6.15 16.58 23.74
C LEU A 116 5.09 17.51 23.11
N ALA A 117 5.44 18.77 22.86
CA ALA A 117 4.57 19.73 22.20
C ALA A 117 4.30 19.31 20.75
N GLY A 118 5.32 18.91 20.00
CA GLY A 118 5.22 18.37 18.66
C GLY A 118 4.39 17.08 18.63
N TRP A 119 4.64 16.16 19.56
CA TRP A 119 3.82 14.95 19.72
C TRP A 119 2.34 15.30 19.91
N PHE A 120 2.01 16.27 20.77
CA PHE A 120 0.62 16.64 21.07
C PHE A 120 -0.05 17.46 19.95
N LEU A 121 0.66 18.41 19.35
CA LEU A 121 0.18 19.24 18.24
C LEU A 121 -0.07 18.42 16.98
N PHE A 122 0.78 17.42 16.72
CA PHE A 122 0.68 16.53 15.57
C PHE A 122 0.13 15.15 15.95
N ARG A 123 -0.46 14.99 17.15
CA ARG A 123 -1.16 13.74 17.52
C ARG A 123 -2.22 13.49 16.45
N PRO A 124 -2.28 12.29 15.85
CA PRO A 124 -3.22 12.02 14.79
C PRO A 124 -4.65 12.04 15.34
N ARG A 125 -5.33 13.20 15.22
CA ARG A 125 -6.80 13.28 15.30
C ARG A 125 -7.45 12.33 14.28
N GLN A 126 -6.72 12.00 13.21
CA GLN A 126 -6.97 11.01 12.15
C GLN A 126 -7.52 9.67 12.65
N ALA A 127 -6.99 9.13 13.76
CA ALA A 127 -7.46 7.84 14.25
C ALA A 127 -8.94 7.90 14.63
N ARG A 128 -9.43 9.03 15.15
CA ARG A 128 -10.82 9.12 15.60
C ARG A 128 -11.81 9.07 14.43
N GLN A 129 -11.62 9.90 13.40
CA GLN A 129 -12.52 9.97 12.24
C GLN A 129 -12.46 8.69 11.40
N VAL A 130 -11.26 8.12 11.18
CA VAL A 130 -11.14 6.81 10.50
C VAL A 130 -11.84 5.71 11.29
N GLN A 131 -11.67 5.67 12.62
CA GLN A 131 -12.35 4.68 13.45
C GLN A 131 -13.87 4.90 13.49
N GLU A 132 -14.33 6.14 13.46
CA GLU A 132 -15.76 6.49 13.36
C GLU A 132 -16.33 6.04 12.01
N ALA A 133 -15.64 6.30 10.90
CA ALA A 133 -16.01 5.83 9.57
C ALA A 133 -16.06 4.30 9.50
N ILE A 134 -15.04 3.60 10.00
CA ILE A 134 -15.01 2.14 10.06
C ILE A 134 -16.13 1.58 10.95
N ARG A 135 -16.40 2.22 12.09
CA ARG A 135 -17.48 1.80 13.00
C ARG A 135 -18.86 2.02 12.37
N ALA A 136 -19.05 3.12 11.65
CA ALA A 136 -20.26 3.40 10.90
C ALA A 136 -20.46 2.38 9.77
N LEU A 137 -19.40 2.07 9.00
CA LEU A 137 -19.40 1.04 7.96
C LEU A 137 -19.76 -0.34 8.53
N ARG A 138 -19.16 -0.76 9.65
CA ARG A 138 -19.51 -2.03 10.32
C ARG A 138 -20.96 -2.13 10.76
N ARG A 139 -21.64 -0.99 10.95
CA ARG A 139 -23.07 -0.91 11.29
C ARG A 139 -23.96 -0.75 10.05
N GLY A 140 -23.40 -0.80 8.84
CA GLY A 140 -24.14 -0.59 7.59
C GLY A 140 -24.57 0.86 7.35
N ARG A 141 -24.02 1.83 8.10
CA ARG A 141 -24.40 3.24 8.02
C ARG A 141 -23.43 3.97 7.10
N HIS A 142 -23.56 3.73 5.79
CA HIS A 142 -22.65 4.30 4.78
C HIS A 142 -22.64 5.83 4.79
N GLY A 143 -23.80 6.47 4.91
CA GLY A 143 -23.89 7.94 4.98
C GLY A 143 -23.05 8.55 6.10
N GLU A 144 -23.15 8.03 7.33
CA GLU A 144 -22.32 8.50 8.46
C GLU A 144 -20.82 8.25 8.21
N ALA A 145 -20.47 7.11 7.59
CA ALA A 145 -19.09 6.82 7.25
C ALA A 145 -18.54 7.80 6.22
N LEU A 146 -19.33 8.15 5.21
CA LEU A 146 -18.97 9.14 4.19
C LEU A 146 -18.83 10.54 4.79
N THR A 147 -19.75 10.99 5.65
CA THR A 147 -19.63 12.28 6.34
C THR A 147 -18.32 12.38 7.13
N ALA A 148 -17.98 11.35 7.91
CA ALA A 148 -16.74 11.32 8.67
C ALA A 148 -15.49 11.36 7.76
N MET A 149 -15.55 10.72 6.60
CA MET A 149 -14.47 10.76 5.61
C MET A 149 -14.40 12.09 4.87
N ASP A 150 -15.53 12.74 4.60
CA ASP A 150 -15.58 14.07 3.98
C ASP A 150 -14.95 15.13 4.89
N GLU A 151 -15.28 15.10 6.18
CA GLU A 151 -14.64 15.95 7.20
C GLU A 151 -13.13 15.68 7.28
N LEU A 152 -12.72 14.42 7.27
CA LEU A 152 -11.31 14.04 7.33
C LEU A 152 -10.53 14.52 6.10
N ILE A 153 -11.10 14.37 4.90
CA ILE A 153 -10.49 14.83 3.64
C ILE A 153 -10.45 16.36 3.57
N ALA A 154 -11.46 17.06 4.10
CA ALA A 154 -11.45 18.51 4.19
C ALA A 154 -10.31 19.03 5.09
N LEU A 155 -9.96 18.28 6.13
CA LEU A 155 -8.85 18.61 7.03
C LEU A 155 -7.48 18.23 6.43
N GLU A 156 -7.41 17.13 5.69
CA GLU A 156 -6.17 16.56 5.13
C GLU A 156 -6.34 16.18 3.64
N PRO A 157 -6.42 17.18 2.75
CA PRO A 157 -6.71 16.94 1.32
C PRO A 157 -5.55 16.31 0.54
N ASP A 158 -4.37 16.20 1.14
CA ASP A 158 -3.15 15.68 0.53
C ASP A 158 -2.82 14.23 0.94
N VAL A 159 -3.69 13.59 1.73
CA VAL A 159 -3.48 12.21 2.21
C VAL A 159 -4.26 11.22 1.36
N ALA A 160 -3.55 10.55 0.42
CA ALA A 160 -4.14 9.58 -0.50
C ALA A 160 -4.89 8.41 0.19
N ALA A 161 -4.45 8.00 1.39
CA ALA A 161 -5.10 6.94 2.14
C ALA A 161 -6.56 7.26 2.52
N HIS A 162 -6.90 8.54 2.71
CA HIS A 162 -8.27 8.95 3.04
C HIS A 162 -9.19 8.80 1.83
N TYR A 163 -8.72 9.20 0.65
CA TYR A 163 -9.43 8.99 -0.61
C TYR A 163 -9.62 7.49 -0.88
N ARG A 164 -8.61 6.65 -0.63
CA ARG A 164 -8.74 5.20 -0.78
C ARG A 164 -9.85 4.62 0.10
N LEU A 165 -9.87 5.00 1.38
CA LEU A 165 -10.89 4.50 2.31
C LEU A 165 -12.29 4.97 1.92
N ARG A 166 -12.45 6.25 1.53
CA ARG A 166 -13.74 6.76 1.06
C ARG A 166 -14.15 6.09 -0.26
N ALA A 167 -13.23 5.87 -1.19
CA ALA A 167 -13.49 5.13 -2.43
C ALA A 167 -14.01 3.72 -2.16
N GLU A 168 -13.42 2.99 -1.21
CA GLU A 168 -13.91 1.66 -0.84
C GLU A 168 -15.30 1.69 -0.21
N ILE A 169 -15.59 2.68 0.64
CA ILE A 169 -16.94 2.87 1.19
C ILE A 169 -17.94 3.17 0.06
N LEU A 170 -17.60 4.09 -0.85
CA LEU A 170 -18.42 4.45 -2.01
C LEU A 170 -18.65 3.27 -2.94
N ARG A 171 -17.64 2.42 -3.12
CA ARG A 171 -17.71 1.20 -3.93
C ARG A 171 -18.68 0.19 -3.31
N LEU A 172 -18.62 -0.02 -1.99
CA LEU A 172 -19.57 -0.86 -1.25
C LEU A 172 -21.00 -0.29 -1.23
N ASP A 173 -21.13 1.03 -1.25
CA ASP A 173 -22.42 1.72 -1.39
C ASP A 173 -22.96 1.70 -2.84
N GLY A 174 -22.17 1.22 -3.80
CA GLY A 174 -22.53 1.17 -5.23
C GLY A 174 -22.34 2.50 -5.97
N ASN A 175 -21.83 3.54 -5.32
CA ASN A 175 -21.51 4.83 -5.94
C ASN A 175 -20.15 4.81 -6.66
N LEU A 176 -20.07 4.00 -7.71
CA LEU A 176 -18.84 3.74 -8.47
C LEU A 176 -18.28 5.00 -9.15
N SER A 177 -19.15 5.93 -9.56
CA SER A 177 -18.73 7.21 -10.13
C SER A 177 -17.93 8.03 -9.13
N ALA A 178 -18.43 8.19 -7.90
CA ALA A 178 -17.70 8.90 -6.85
C ALA A 178 -16.42 8.15 -6.43
N ALA A 179 -16.47 6.81 -6.30
CA ALA A 179 -15.28 6.02 -5.99
C ALA A 179 -14.17 6.20 -7.04
N SER A 180 -14.52 6.24 -8.34
CA SER A 180 -13.55 6.47 -9.40
C SER A 180 -12.91 7.87 -9.33
N ARG A 181 -13.66 8.89 -8.87
CA ARG A 181 -13.11 10.25 -8.66
C ARG A 181 -12.10 10.27 -7.53
N ASP A 182 -12.33 9.50 -6.46
CA ASP A 182 -11.40 9.39 -5.34
C ASP A 182 -10.11 8.68 -5.73
N TYR A 183 -10.19 7.57 -6.48
CA TYR A 183 -9.00 6.94 -7.04
C TYR A 183 -8.25 7.87 -8.01
N ARG A 184 -8.95 8.67 -8.83
CA ARG A 184 -8.30 9.71 -9.65
C ARG A 184 -7.68 10.85 -8.82
N SER A 185 -8.21 11.15 -7.63
CA SER A 185 -7.56 12.07 -6.70
C SER A 185 -6.25 11.47 -6.18
N MET A 186 -6.23 10.19 -5.83
CA MET A 186 -4.99 9.50 -5.44
C MET A 186 -3.94 9.53 -6.55
N THR A 187 -4.32 9.26 -7.80
CA THR A 187 -3.36 9.30 -8.93
C THR A 187 -2.84 10.72 -9.23
N ARG A 188 -3.59 11.77 -8.86
CA ARG A 188 -3.11 13.16 -8.90
C ARG A 188 -2.16 13.49 -7.75
N LEU A 189 -2.43 12.98 -6.55
CA LEU A 189 -1.57 13.18 -5.37
C LEU A 189 -0.23 12.45 -5.53
N ASN A 190 -0.25 11.23 -6.06
CA ASN A 190 0.93 10.47 -6.40
C ASN A 190 0.72 9.68 -7.69
N SER A 191 1.28 10.18 -8.79
CA SER A 191 1.17 9.54 -10.11
C SER A 191 1.93 8.21 -10.22
N GLY A 192 2.84 7.94 -9.27
CA GLY A 192 3.63 6.71 -9.17
C GLY A 192 3.02 5.64 -8.26
N ASP A 193 1.85 5.87 -7.66
CA ASP A 193 1.20 4.88 -6.81
C ASP A 193 0.43 3.83 -7.65
N ALA A 194 1.04 2.67 -7.86
CA ALA A 194 0.40 1.56 -8.59
C ALA A 194 -0.92 1.09 -7.94
N SER A 195 -1.05 1.18 -6.60
CA SER A 195 -2.25 0.77 -5.89
C SER A 195 -3.46 1.66 -6.21
N ALA A 196 -3.22 2.97 -6.42
CA ALA A 196 -4.25 3.91 -6.85
C ALA A 196 -4.79 3.56 -8.25
N TRP A 197 -3.90 3.18 -9.17
CA TRP A 197 -4.27 2.77 -10.52
C TRP A 197 -4.99 1.42 -10.55
N ASN A 198 -4.57 0.45 -9.72
CA ASN A 198 -5.27 -0.82 -9.55
C ASN A 198 -6.70 -0.62 -9.02
N GLY A 199 -6.88 0.19 -7.98
CA GLY A 199 -8.21 0.51 -7.46
C GLY A 199 -9.09 1.26 -8.46
N LEU A 200 -8.50 2.16 -9.26
CA LEU A 200 -9.21 2.81 -10.37
C LEU A 200 -9.69 1.79 -11.41
N ALA A 201 -8.82 0.83 -11.79
CA ALA A 201 -9.16 -0.22 -12.74
C ALA A 201 -10.32 -1.10 -12.24
N GLU A 202 -10.28 -1.53 -10.98
CA GLU A 202 -11.34 -2.35 -10.38
C GLU A 202 -12.68 -1.59 -10.36
N VAL A 203 -12.70 -0.33 -9.90
CA VAL A 203 -13.94 0.46 -9.85
C VAL A 203 -14.50 0.73 -11.25
N LEU A 204 -13.64 1.00 -12.24
CA LEU A 204 -14.08 1.22 -13.62
C LEU A 204 -14.63 -0.07 -14.25
N LEU A 205 -14.03 -1.22 -13.93
CA LEU A 205 -14.55 -2.52 -14.34
C LEU A 205 -15.94 -2.77 -13.75
N GLN A 206 -16.14 -2.49 -12.45
CA GLN A 206 -17.46 -2.61 -11.81
C GLN A 206 -18.50 -1.66 -12.40
N ALA A 207 -18.04 -0.55 -12.97
CA ALA A 207 -18.88 0.45 -13.64
C ALA A 207 -19.11 0.13 -15.13
N ASP A 208 -18.76 -1.07 -15.60
CA ASP A 208 -18.86 -1.51 -17.01
C ASP A 208 -18.04 -0.63 -17.99
N ARG A 209 -17.05 0.13 -17.50
CA ARG A 209 -16.15 1.00 -18.29
C ARG A 209 -14.86 0.27 -18.64
N HIS A 210 -14.97 -0.86 -19.35
CA HIS A 210 -13.88 -1.80 -19.56
C HIS A 210 -12.64 -1.21 -20.23
N GLN A 211 -12.80 -0.34 -21.23
CA GLN A 211 -11.65 0.25 -21.93
C GLN A 211 -10.81 1.16 -21.01
N GLU A 212 -11.46 2.00 -20.22
CA GLU A 212 -10.77 2.86 -19.26
C GLU A 212 -10.19 2.06 -18.09
N ALA A 213 -10.87 0.98 -17.68
CA ALA A 213 -10.33 0.05 -16.70
C ALA A 213 -9.01 -0.56 -17.19
N LEU A 214 -8.95 -0.97 -18.47
CA LEU A 214 -7.76 -1.55 -19.07
C LEU A 214 -6.60 -0.53 -19.14
N GLU A 215 -6.88 0.72 -19.45
CA GLU A 215 -5.87 1.80 -19.41
C GLU A 215 -5.32 2.02 -18.00
N ALA A 216 -6.18 2.02 -16.98
CA ALA A 216 -5.76 2.13 -15.59
C ALA A 216 -4.92 0.92 -15.14
N ALA A 217 -5.32 -0.29 -15.51
CA ALA A 217 -4.58 -1.51 -15.19
C ALA A 217 -3.19 -1.55 -15.86
N ARG A 218 -3.10 -1.15 -17.14
CA ARG A 218 -1.81 -0.99 -17.84
C ARG A 218 -0.91 0.03 -17.15
N ARG A 219 -1.50 1.12 -16.64
CA ARG A 219 -0.73 2.12 -15.90
C ARG A 219 -0.19 1.54 -14.59
N ALA A 220 -1.00 0.79 -13.85
CA ALA A 220 -0.55 0.07 -12.65
C ALA A 220 0.61 -0.89 -12.95
N ALA A 221 0.46 -1.73 -13.99
CA ALA A 221 1.50 -2.67 -14.42
C ALA A 221 2.82 -1.97 -14.79
N SER A 222 2.74 -0.80 -15.45
CA SER A 222 3.93 -0.01 -15.80
C SER A 222 4.68 0.56 -14.58
N LEU A 223 3.98 0.76 -13.46
CA LEU A 223 4.53 1.33 -12.22
C LEU A 223 5.06 0.26 -11.27
N ALA A 224 4.47 -0.94 -11.30
CA ALA A 224 4.90 -2.09 -10.51
C ALA A 224 5.04 -3.34 -11.42
N PRO A 225 6.11 -3.43 -12.22
CA PRO A 225 6.34 -4.60 -13.06
C PRO A 225 6.47 -5.87 -12.20
N GLY A 226 5.74 -6.93 -12.56
CA GLY A 226 5.73 -8.19 -11.81
C GLY A 226 4.77 -8.24 -10.62
N ASP A 227 3.98 -7.18 -10.37
CA ASP A 227 2.86 -7.27 -9.43
C ASP A 227 1.73 -8.10 -10.04
N TRP A 228 1.35 -9.17 -9.35
CA TRP A 228 0.28 -10.06 -9.79
C TRP A 228 -1.07 -9.35 -9.84
N VAL A 229 -1.30 -8.32 -9.02
CA VAL A 229 -2.60 -7.62 -8.93
C VAL A 229 -2.91 -6.89 -10.24
N ALA A 230 -1.93 -6.22 -10.84
CA ALA A 230 -2.12 -5.51 -12.11
C ALA A 230 -2.42 -6.50 -13.24
N SER A 231 -1.67 -7.60 -13.30
CA SER A 231 -1.85 -8.66 -14.31
C SER A 231 -3.19 -9.38 -14.14
N TYR A 232 -3.62 -9.65 -12.90
CA TYR A 232 -4.95 -10.17 -12.57
C TYR A 232 -6.05 -9.23 -13.08
N ASN A 233 -5.94 -7.93 -12.80
CA ASN A 233 -6.92 -6.94 -13.25
C ASN A 233 -6.99 -6.90 -14.79
N GLN A 234 -5.84 -6.88 -15.48
CA GLN A 234 -5.81 -6.94 -16.94
C GLN A 234 -6.49 -8.20 -17.47
N GLY A 235 -6.14 -9.38 -16.94
CA GLY A 235 -6.75 -10.65 -17.34
C GLY A 235 -8.27 -10.69 -17.15
N MET A 236 -8.76 -10.17 -16.01
CA MET A 236 -10.20 -10.07 -15.73
C MET A 236 -10.90 -9.12 -16.72
N ILE A 237 -10.33 -7.95 -16.98
CA ILE A 237 -10.89 -6.95 -17.90
C ILE A 237 -10.89 -7.47 -19.33
N GLU A 238 -9.80 -8.12 -19.75
CA GLU A 238 -9.64 -8.69 -21.09
C GLU A 238 -10.57 -9.88 -21.32
N ASP A 239 -10.81 -10.70 -20.31
CA ASP A 239 -11.84 -11.74 -20.34
C ASP A 239 -13.24 -11.16 -20.56
N ARG A 240 -13.60 -10.06 -19.86
CA ARG A 240 -14.87 -9.35 -20.06
C ARG A 240 -15.00 -8.71 -21.45
N LEU A 241 -13.86 -8.32 -22.05
CA LEU A 241 -13.80 -7.80 -23.41
C LEU A 241 -13.74 -8.91 -24.48
N GLY A 242 -13.62 -10.19 -24.09
CA GLY A 242 -13.45 -11.31 -25.02
C GLY A 242 -12.06 -11.34 -25.70
N LEU A 243 -11.09 -10.59 -25.19
CA LEU A 243 -9.72 -10.52 -25.71
C LEU A 243 -8.91 -11.73 -25.22
N ALA A 244 -9.15 -12.88 -25.84
CA ALA A 244 -8.64 -14.17 -25.36
C ALA A 244 -7.10 -14.26 -25.31
N ARG A 245 -6.40 -13.72 -26.30
CA ARG A 245 -4.92 -13.79 -26.35
C ARG A 245 -4.26 -12.91 -25.27
N PRO A 246 -4.58 -11.61 -25.13
CA PRO A 246 -4.10 -10.82 -24.01
C PRO A 246 -4.47 -11.41 -22.64
N ALA A 247 -5.71 -11.91 -22.49
CA ALA A 247 -6.15 -12.51 -21.23
C ALA A 247 -5.29 -13.74 -20.87
N LEU A 248 -4.99 -14.62 -21.85
CA LEU A 248 -4.10 -15.77 -21.64
C LEU A 248 -2.71 -15.34 -21.14
N GLU A 249 -2.14 -14.28 -21.72
CA GLU A 249 -0.83 -13.76 -21.35
C GLU A 249 -0.84 -13.20 -19.92
N HIS A 250 -1.71 -12.23 -19.61
CA HIS A 250 -1.71 -11.57 -18.30
C HIS A 250 -2.19 -12.48 -17.15
N VAL A 251 -3.11 -13.42 -17.43
CA VAL A 251 -3.48 -14.45 -16.43
C VAL A 251 -2.30 -15.38 -16.15
N GLY A 252 -1.53 -15.74 -17.18
CA GLY A 252 -0.29 -16.51 -17.04
C GLY A 252 0.75 -15.77 -16.20
N ASP A 253 0.99 -14.49 -16.47
CA ASP A 253 1.90 -13.64 -15.72
C ASP A 253 1.49 -13.52 -14.24
N ALA A 254 0.19 -13.33 -13.97
CA ALA A 254 -0.32 -13.28 -12.60
C ALA A 254 -0.07 -14.62 -11.86
N LEU A 255 -0.37 -15.75 -12.49
CA LEU A 255 -0.16 -17.08 -11.90
C LEU A 255 1.34 -17.41 -11.69
N ALA A 256 2.23 -16.88 -12.53
CA ALA A 256 3.68 -17.04 -12.37
C ALA A 256 4.25 -16.22 -11.19
N ALA A 257 3.54 -15.17 -10.76
CA ALA A 257 3.96 -14.25 -9.68
C ALA A 257 3.52 -14.71 -8.26
N ASP A 258 3.21 -15.99 -8.07
CA ASP A 258 2.81 -16.62 -6.80
C ASP A 258 1.70 -15.88 -6.05
N VAL A 259 0.48 -15.96 -6.59
CA VAL A 259 -0.71 -15.31 -6.02
C VAL A 259 -1.04 -15.90 -4.64
N PRO A 260 -1.01 -15.12 -3.55
CA PRO A 260 -1.15 -15.64 -2.19
C PRO A 260 -2.59 -16.07 -1.86
N ASP A 261 -3.58 -15.43 -2.47
CA ASP A 261 -4.99 -15.56 -2.12
C ASP A 261 -5.72 -16.59 -3.01
N ALA A 262 -6.39 -17.56 -2.37
CA ALA A 262 -7.07 -18.67 -3.06
C ALA A 262 -8.26 -18.23 -3.92
N ARG A 263 -8.96 -17.17 -3.52
CA ARG A 263 -10.08 -16.60 -4.28
C ARG A 263 -9.61 -16.05 -5.63
N HIS A 264 -8.45 -15.40 -5.65
CA HIS A 264 -7.86 -14.88 -6.88
C HIS A 264 -7.31 -15.99 -7.76
N ARG A 265 -6.63 -17.00 -7.18
CA ARG A 265 -6.19 -18.17 -7.95
C ARG A 265 -7.36 -18.91 -8.62
N LEU A 266 -8.48 -19.08 -7.92
CA LEU A 266 -9.70 -19.66 -8.50
C LEU A 266 -10.14 -18.89 -9.76
N LEU A 267 -10.29 -17.57 -9.64
CA LEU A 267 -10.74 -16.71 -10.75
C LEU A 267 -9.72 -16.69 -11.91
N LEU A 268 -8.42 -16.65 -11.60
CA LEU A 268 -7.37 -16.75 -12.62
C LEU A 268 -7.48 -18.06 -13.40
N GLN A 269 -7.69 -19.20 -12.73
CA GLN A 269 -7.85 -20.47 -13.44
C GLN A 269 -9.13 -20.51 -14.29
N LEU A 270 -10.21 -19.85 -13.82
CA LEU A 270 -11.43 -19.69 -14.62
C LEU A 270 -11.16 -18.86 -15.88
N TYR A 271 -10.49 -17.71 -15.74
CA TYR A 271 -10.17 -16.80 -16.84
C TYR A 271 -9.19 -17.45 -17.83
N LEU A 272 -8.24 -18.24 -17.32
CA LEU A 272 -7.33 -19.05 -18.13
C LEU A 272 -8.09 -20.07 -18.97
N ALA A 273 -9.01 -20.83 -18.35
CA ALA A 273 -9.82 -21.81 -19.06
C ALA A 273 -10.69 -21.16 -20.15
N ARG A 274 -11.34 -20.03 -19.85
CA ARG A 274 -12.12 -19.27 -20.84
C ARG A 274 -11.28 -18.75 -21.99
N ALA A 275 -10.11 -18.17 -21.69
CA ALA A 275 -9.18 -17.68 -22.71
C ALA A 275 -8.72 -18.80 -23.64
N ARG A 276 -8.33 -19.96 -23.09
CA ARG A 276 -7.92 -21.14 -23.87
C ARG A 276 -9.05 -21.70 -24.73
N MET A 277 -10.27 -21.78 -24.19
CA MET A 277 -11.45 -22.20 -24.97
C MET A 277 -11.73 -21.28 -26.16
N ARG A 278 -11.69 -19.95 -25.97
CA ARG A 278 -11.88 -18.97 -27.05
C ARG A 278 -10.79 -19.03 -28.12
N LEU A 279 -9.61 -19.54 -27.79
CA LEU A 279 -8.50 -19.78 -28.72
C LEU A 279 -8.55 -21.17 -29.39
N GLY A 280 -9.52 -22.02 -29.02
CA GLY A 280 -9.63 -23.39 -29.52
C GLY A 280 -8.68 -24.39 -28.84
N ASP A 281 -7.97 -23.99 -27.79
CA ASP A 281 -7.07 -24.86 -27.01
C ASP A 281 -7.85 -25.62 -25.94
N ARG A 282 -8.56 -26.68 -26.37
CA ARG A 282 -9.38 -27.50 -25.48
C ARG A 282 -8.53 -28.23 -24.42
N ALA A 283 -7.38 -28.77 -24.81
CA ALA A 283 -6.50 -29.52 -23.91
C ALA A 283 -5.95 -28.62 -22.79
N GLY A 284 -5.50 -27.41 -23.14
CA GLY A 284 -5.09 -26.45 -22.13
C GLY A 284 -6.27 -25.96 -21.27
N ALA A 285 -7.47 -25.80 -21.83
CA ALA A 285 -8.64 -25.45 -21.00
C ALA A 285 -8.93 -26.53 -19.95
N GLU A 286 -8.82 -27.81 -20.30
CA GLU A 286 -8.97 -28.94 -19.37
C GLU A 286 -7.90 -28.93 -18.27
N GLU A 287 -6.65 -28.62 -18.61
CA GLU A 287 -5.57 -28.45 -17.62
C GLU A 287 -5.90 -27.33 -16.63
N ALA A 288 -6.31 -26.16 -17.11
CA ALA A 288 -6.71 -25.03 -16.26
C ALA A 288 -7.88 -25.42 -15.34
N LEU A 289 -8.85 -26.21 -15.81
CA LEU A 289 -9.92 -26.73 -14.97
C LEU A 289 -9.44 -27.70 -13.88
N GLN A 290 -8.43 -28.54 -14.16
CA GLN A 290 -7.85 -29.38 -13.12
C GLN A 290 -7.24 -28.55 -12.00
N HIS A 291 -6.59 -27.42 -12.34
CA HIS A 291 -6.09 -26.48 -11.34
C HIS A 291 -7.22 -25.75 -10.62
N LEU A 292 -8.25 -25.29 -11.33
CA LEU A 292 -9.45 -24.67 -10.74
C LEU A 292 -10.07 -25.58 -9.67
N ARG A 293 -10.21 -26.88 -9.95
CA ARG A 293 -10.77 -27.89 -9.02
C ARG A 293 -9.96 -28.08 -7.73
N ARG A 294 -8.68 -27.69 -7.73
CA ARG A 294 -7.84 -27.71 -6.52
C ARG A 294 -8.09 -26.48 -5.63
N GLU A 295 -8.62 -25.38 -6.16
CA GLU A 295 -8.90 -24.14 -5.43
C GLU A 295 -10.27 -24.16 -4.71
N ARG A 296 -10.66 -25.30 -4.12
CA ARG A 296 -11.95 -25.44 -3.40
C ARG A 296 -12.13 -24.41 -2.29
N LYS A 297 -11.05 -24.16 -1.55
CA LYS A 297 -11.02 -23.12 -0.50
C LYS A 297 -11.37 -21.74 -1.05
N GLY A 298 -10.84 -21.39 -2.23
CA GLY A 298 -11.15 -20.11 -2.87
C GLY A 298 -12.62 -19.99 -3.24
N LEU A 299 -13.26 -21.09 -3.68
CA LEU A 299 -14.68 -21.10 -3.98
C LEU A 299 -15.54 -20.92 -2.72
N GLU A 300 -15.23 -21.65 -1.65
CA GLU A 300 -15.92 -21.55 -0.36
C GLU A 300 -15.84 -20.12 0.22
N GLU A 301 -14.64 -19.51 0.19
CA GLU A 301 -14.44 -18.14 0.66
C GLU A 301 -15.21 -17.12 -0.18
N TRP A 302 -15.29 -17.31 -1.50
CA TRP A 302 -16.12 -16.45 -2.36
C TRP A 302 -17.61 -16.61 -2.06
N GLN A 303 -18.11 -17.83 -1.94
CA GLN A 303 -19.52 -18.09 -1.62
C GLN A 303 -19.92 -17.48 -0.29
N GLN A 304 -19.08 -17.65 0.74
CA GLN A 304 -19.31 -17.03 2.04
C GLN A 304 -19.32 -15.50 1.96
N LEU A 305 -18.39 -14.92 1.19
CA LEU A 305 -18.31 -13.48 1.04
C LEU A 305 -19.53 -12.92 0.30
N LEU A 306 -19.93 -13.54 -0.81
CA LEU A 306 -21.06 -13.11 -1.63
C LEU A 306 -22.41 -13.33 -0.94
N ALA A 307 -22.49 -14.22 0.06
CA ALA A 307 -23.69 -14.43 0.87
C ALA A 307 -24.02 -13.24 1.80
N HIS A 308 -23.06 -12.35 2.08
CA HIS A 308 -23.32 -11.16 2.88
C HIS A 308 -24.17 -10.14 2.12
N GLU A 309 -25.15 -9.53 2.79
CA GLU A 309 -26.04 -8.50 2.20
C GLU A 309 -25.24 -7.33 1.61
N GLN A 310 -24.17 -6.91 2.28
CA GLN A 310 -23.30 -5.82 1.87
C GLN A 310 -22.44 -6.14 0.63
N ALA A 311 -22.39 -7.39 0.18
CA ALA A 311 -21.64 -7.79 -1.00
C ALA A 311 -22.41 -7.57 -2.32
N ALA A 312 -23.55 -6.86 -2.30
CA ALA A 312 -24.36 -6.60 -3.49
C ALA A 312 -23.58 -6.01 -4.69
N PRO A 313 -22.70 -5.00 -4.52
CA PRO A 313 -21.90 -4.49 -5.63
C PRO A 313 -20.95 -5.55 -6.21
N LEU A 314 -20.39 -6.40 -5.34
CA LEU A 314 -19.46 -7.44 -5.75
C LEU A 314 -20.16 -8.61 -6.43
N ARG A 315 -21.37 -8.97 -5.98
CA ARG A 315 -22.21 -9.97 -6.64
C ARG A 315 -22.50 -9.58 -8.08
N LYS A 316 -22.80 -8.31 -8.35
CA LYS A 316 -23.03 -7.82 -9.72
C LYS A 316 -21.89 -8.18 -10.69
N VAL A 317 -20.66 -8.25 -10.19
CA VAL A 317 -19.47 -8.47 -11.02
C VAL A 317 -19.00 -9.93 -11.03
N LEU A 318 -19.07 -10.62 -9.89
CA LEU A 318 -18.46 -11.94 -9.71
C LEU A 318 -19.46 -13.09 -9.55
N GLU A 319 -20.75 -12.83 -9.30
CA GLU A 319 -21.72 -13.91 -9.02
C GLU A 319 -21.79 -14.94 -10.15
N SER A 320 -21.84 -14.47 -11.40
CA SER A 320 -21.82 -15.35 -12.57
C SER A 320 -20.53 -16.17 -12.66
N ASP A 321 -19.37 -15.56 -12.46
CA ASP A 321 -18.08 -16.28 -12.47
C ASP A 321 -18.03 -17.35 -11.38
N ILE A 322 -18.50 -17.04 -10.18
CA ILE A 322 -18.50 -17.97 -9.04
C ILE A 322 -19.50 -19.11 -9.25
N GLN A 323 -20.66 -18.85 -9.86
CA GLN A 323 -21.62 -19.90 -10.23
C GLN A 323 -21.05 -20.83 -11.31
N ILE A 324 -20.40 -20.28 -12.33
CA ILE A 324 -19.71 -21.06 -13.37
C ILE A 324 -18.60 -21.89 -12.74
N ALA A 325 -17.71 -21.28 -11.93
CA ALA A 325 -16.65 -21.99 -11.23
C ALA A 325 -17.20 -23.14 -10.36
N SER A 326 -18.29 -22.89 -9.63
CA SER A 326 -18.98 -23.92 -8.83
C SER A 326 -19.49 -25.09 -9.68
N SER A 327 -20.08 -24.80 -10.85
CA SER A 327 -20.53 -25.85 -11.77
C SER A 327 -19.38 -26.71 -12.31
N LEU A 328 -18.22 -26.09 -12.55
CA LEU A 328 -17.02 -26.71 -13.11
C LEU A 328 -16.22 -27.53 -12.08
N MET A 329 -16.58 -27.45 -10.79
CA MET A 329 -15.98 -28.28 -9.75
C MET A 329 -16.31 -29.78 -9.90
N LYS A 330 -17.37 -30.11 -10.63
CA LYS A 330 -17.76 -31.50 -10.90
C LYS A 330 -16.84 -32.12 -11.96
N GLU A 331 -16.51 -33.40 -11.80
CA GLU A 331 -15.59 -34.09 -12.72
C GLU A 331 -16.15 -34.18 -14.15
N ASP A 332 -17.45 -34.41 -14.29
CA ASP A 332 -18.16 -34.51 -15.58
C ASP A 332 -18.61 -33.16 -16.15
N ALA A 333 -18.14 -32.03 -15.61
CA ALA A 333 -18.59 -30.73 -16.06
C ALA A 333 -18.13 -30.45 -17.51
N ALA A 334 -19.09 -30.17 -18.39
CA ALA A 334 -18.80 -29.85 -19.78
C ALA A 334 -18.11 -28.48 -19.91
N LEU A 335 -17.05 -28.43 -20.73
CA LEU A 335 -16.36 -27.19 -21.11
C LEU A 335 -17.28 -26.18 -21.81
N ASP A 336 -18.42 -26.64 -22.32
CA ASP A 336 -19.41 -25.81 -23.02
C ASP A 336 -20.01 -24.73 -22.09
N ASN A 337 -19.88 -24.89 -20.76
CA ASN A 337 -20.29 -23.90 -19.76
C ASN A 337 -19.30 -22.72 -19.58
N LEU A 338 -18.19 -22.69 -20.33
CA LEU A 338 -17.17 -21.63 -20.24
C LEU A 338 -17.45 -20.41 -21.14
N ASN A 339 -18.47 -20.47 -22.01
CA ASN A 339 -18.79 -19.40 -22.96
C ASN A 339 -19.64 -18.29 -22.37
#